data_AF-A0A0F9RNC1-F1
#
_entry.id   AF-A0A0F9RNC1-F1
#
_cell.length_a   1.000
_cell.length_b   1.000
_cell.length_c   1.000
_cell.angle_alpha   90.00
_cell.angle_beta   90.00
_cell.angle_gamma   90.00
#
_symmetry.space_group_name_H-M   'P 1'
#
loop_
_entity.id
_entity.type
_entity.pdbx_description
1 polymer ?
#
loop_
_entity_poly.entity_id
_entity_poly.type
_entity_poly.pdbx_seq_one_letter_code
_entity_poly.pdbx_strand_id
1 'polypeptide(L)'
;MDRFERENTILKIRQDVDILLENRDIIEANCGQLVCEKDSCEDCIVHYKLGFIEKEVSRLREKADDLLIKCDTWSYTIMGNRRAGWLWSRLFDIMFRTLKDEEIDQYPHKLPDGLIKEAIERNYKRLVCFTNSQISRLAYQVLEVFLMKYGARMTEDVRKRILEFSSWEDEEEQLIYKREWEERKLYLFDFREKVKKYKEGVKTTVPIESINDVMDRYKDNFFFERDSINYGIKI
;
A
#
# COMPACT_ATOMS: atom_id res chain seq x y z
N MET A 1 -17.34 16.65 -2.65
CA MET A 1 -16.13 16.83 -3.46
C MET A 1 -16.04 15.66 -4.42
N ASP A 2 -16.10 15.92 -5.71
CA ASP A 2 -15.98 14.86 -6.70
C ASP A 2 -14.53 14.33 -6.79
N ARG A 3 -14.27 13.35 -7.67
CA ARG A 3 -12.94 12.75 -7.81
C ARG A 3 -11.90 13.76 -8.30
N PHE A 4 -12.26 14.58 -9.29
CA PHE A 4 -11.36 15.55 -9.90
C PHE A 4 -11.00 16.66 -8.91
N GLU A 5 -11.98 17.15 -8.15
CA GLU A 5 -11.76 18.12 -7.08
C GLU A 5 -10.85 17.56 -5.97
N ARG A 6 -10.99 16.28 -5.62
CA ARG A 6 -10.13 15.61 -4.63
C ARG A 6 -8.69 15.45 -5.13
N GLU A 7 -8.49 15.00 -6.36
CA GLU A 7 -7.16 14.84 -6.96
C GLU A 7 -6.43 16.19 -7.06
N ASN A 8 -7.13 17.26 -7.45
CA ASN A 8 -6.57 18.61 -7.45
C ASN A 8 -6.25 19.11 -6.04
N THR A 9 -7.08 18.77 -5.05
CA THR A 9 -6.82 19.11 -3.64
C THR A 9 -5.56 18.39 -3.12
N ILE A 10 -5.38 17.11 -3.46
CA ILE A 10 -4.18 16.34 -3.10
C ILE A 10 -2.94 16.93 -3.77
N LEU A 11 -3.02 17.29 -5.06
CA LEU A 11 -1.91 17.91 -5.78
C LEU A 11 -1.49 19.23 -5.13
N LYS A 12 -2.47 20.06 -4.75
CA LYS A 12 -2.21 21.31 -4.04
C LYS A 12 -1.56 21.07 -2.67
N ILE A 13 -2.04 20.09 -1.90
CA ILE A 13 -1.43 19.74 -0.61
C ILE A 13 0.03 19.29 -0.79
N ARG A 14 0.36 18.55 -1.87
CA ARG A 14 1.74 18.14 -2.15
C ARG A 14 2.64 19.35 -2.43
N GLN A 15 2.17 20.28 -3.27
CA GLN A 15 2.87 21.53 -3.55
C GLN A 15 3.10 22.34 -2.27
N ASP A 16 2.09 22.44 -1.40
CA ASP A 16 2.20 23.13 -0.12
C ASP A 16 3.24 22.46 0.82
N VAL A 17 3.29 21.11 0.83
CA VAL A 17 4.30 20.35 1.60
C VAL A 17 5.71 20.59 1.05
N ASP A 18 5.90 20.59 -0.27
CA ASP A 18 7.21 20.82 -0.89
C ASP A 18 7.74 22.22 -0.56
N ILE A 19 6.88 23.25 -0.64
CA ILE A 19 7.22 24.63 -0.24
C ILE A 19 7.62 24.72 1.25
N LEU A 20 6.91 24.00 2.13
CA LEU A 20 7.24 23.98 3.56
C LEU A 20 8.59 23.32 3.84
N LEU A 21 8.93 22.27 3.09
CA LEU A 21 10.23 21.60 3.20
C LEU A 21 11.36 22.47 2.65
N GLU A 22 11.17 23.16 1.53
CA GLU A 22 12.16 24.14 1.01
C GLU A 22 12.43 25.26 2.03
N ASN A 23 11.38 25.79 2.66
CA ASN A 23 11.54 26.80 3.71
C ASN A 23 12.29 26.27 4.94
N ARG A 24 12.07 25.00 5.30
CA ARG A 24 12.81 24.34 6.39
C ARG A 24 14.30 24.30 6.06
N ASP A 25 14.66 23.86 4.86
CA ASP A 25 16.05 23.75 4.43
C ASP A 25 16.75 25.12 4.40
N ILE A 26 16.04 26.18 3.98
CA ILE A 26 16.54 27.57 4.04
C ILE A 26 16.79 28.02 5.49
N ILE A 27 15.88 27.70 6.42
CA ILE A 27 16.05 28.04 7.84
C ILE A 27 17.26 27.30 8.41
N GLU A 28 17.39 25.99 8.16
CA GLU A 28 18.51 25.17 8.63
C GLU A 28 19.86 25.65 8.07
N ALA A 29 19.92 26.00 6.77
CA ALA A 29 21.13 26.50 6.13
C ALA A 29 21.61 27.84 6.69
N ASN A 30 20.68 28.75 7.02
CA ASN A 30 21.00 30.05 7.61
C ASN A 30 21.38 29.95 9.10
N CYS A 31 20.88 28.95 9.83
CA CYS A 31 21.28 28.70 11.21
C CYS A 31 22.75 28.27 11.34
N GLY A 32 23.29 27.54 10.35
CA GLY A 32 24.70 27.15 10.34
C GLY A 32 25.69 28.32 10.21
N GLN A 33 25.22 29.53 9.88
CA GLN A 33 26.06 30.73 9.72
C GLN A 33 26.02 31.67 10.93
N LEU A 34 25.12 31.45 11.90
CA LEU A 34 25.03 32.26 13.11
C LEU A 34 25.96 31.68 14.17
N VAL A 35 27.14 32.28 14.33
CA VAL A 35 28.02 32.01 15.47
C VAL A 35 27.35 32.60 16.71
N CYS A 36 26.81 31.74 17.58
CA CYS A 36 26.15 32.13 18.83
C CYS A 36 27.13 32.84 19.78
N GLU A 37 27.15 34.17 19.74
CA GLU A 37 27.64 34.98 20.84
C GLU A 37 26.45 35.42 21.72
N LYS A 38 26.31 34.71 22.85
CA LYS A 38 25.53 35.04 24.06
C LYS A 38 24.01 34.82 24.02
N ASP A 39 23.58 33.82 24.80
CA ASP A 39 22.44 33.76 25.74
C ASP A 39 21.13 34.50 25.39
N SER A 40 20.78 34.64 24.11
CA SER A 40 19.58 35.39 23.71
C SER A 40 18.72 34.62 22.72
N CYS A 41 17.44 34.54 23.08
CA CYS A 41 16.16 34.36 22.36
C CYS A 41 16.09 33.79 20.91
N GLU A 42 17.10 33.92 20.07
CA GLU A 42 17.05 33.59 18.64
C GLU A 42 16.99 32.07 18.38
N ASP A 43 17.69 31.27 19.18
CA ASP A 43 17.59 29.79 19.12
C ASP A 43 16.16 29.30 19.43
N CYS A 44 15.43 29.98 20.34
CA CYS A 44 14.03 29.65 20.61
C CYS A 44 13.12 29.92 19.41
N ILE A 45 13.42 30.96 18.62
CA ILE A 45 12.59 31.34 17.46
C ILE A 45 12.79 30.34 16.31
N VAL A 46 14.03 29.90 16.07
CA VAL A 46 14.34 28.87 15.06
C VAL A 46 13.66 27.55 15.42
N HIS A 47 13.85 27.05 16.65
CA HIS A 47 13.23 25.81 17.09
C HIS A 47 11.69 25.87 17.04
N TYR A 48 11.10 27.01 17.40
CA TYR A 48 9.65 27.21 17.28
C TYR A 48 9.17 27.16 15.82
N LYS A 49 9.90 27.80 14.89
CA LYS A 49 9.57 27.78 13.46
C LYS A 49 9.70 26.39 12.85
N LEU A 50 10.77 25.65 13.16
CA LEU A 50 10.96 24.28 12.71
C LEU A 50 9.85 23.36 13.24
N GLY A 51 9.55 23.43 14.54
CA GLY A 51 8.46 22.65 15.14
C GLY A 51 7.09 22.97 14.56
N PHE A 52 6.83 24.23 14.18
CA PHE A 52 5.61 24.61 13.46
C PHE A 52 5.54 23.98 12.07
N ILE A 53 6.63 24.03 11.29
CA ILE A 53 6.71 23.42 9.96
C ILE A 53 6.48 21.91 10.03
N GLU A 54 7.12 21.20 10.97
CA GLU A 54 6.95 19.76 11.13
C GLU A 54 5.49 19.38 11.47
N LYS A 55 4.86 20.15 12.35
CA LYS A 55 3.45 19.95 12.72
C LYS A 55 2.53 20.17 11.52
N GLU A 56 2.78 21.21 10.72
CA GLU A 56 1.95 21.55 9.57
C GLU A 56 2.13 20.56 8.41
N VAL A 57 3.37 20.13 8.13
CA VAL A 57 3.66 19.05 7.18
C VAL A 57 2.94 17.77 7.61
N SER A 58 2.98 17.43 8.90
CA SER A 58 2.29 16.24 9.42
C SER A 58 0.77 16.33 9.23
N ARG A 59 0.17 17.48 9.57
CA ARG A 59 -1.27 17.74 9.37
C ARG A 59 -1.69 17.68 7.90
N LEU A 60 -0.88 18.26 7.01
CA LEU A 60 -1.15 18.24 5.57
C LEU A 60 -1.02 16.84 4.99
N ARG A 61 -0.02 16.06 5.42
CA ARG A 61 0.11 14.65 5.05
C ARG A 61 -1.09 13.83 5.52
N GLU A 62 -1.53 14.01 6.77
CA GLU A 62 -2.73 13.35 7.29
C GLU A 62 -3.97 13.72 6.47
N LYS A 63 -4.15 14.99 6.13
CA LYS A 63 -5.26 15.44 5.26
C LYS A 63 -5.16 14.87 3.84
N ALA A 64 -3.96 14.80 3.26
CA ALA A 64 -3.75 14.17 1.95
C ALA A 64 -4.04 12.68 2.02
N ASP A 65 -3.63 12.01 3.09
CA ASP A 65 -3.89 10.60 3.33
C ASP A 65 -5.40 10.35 3.49
N ASP A 66 -6.13 11.19 4.22
CA ASP A 66 -7.61 11.14 4.31
C ASP A 66 -8.29 11.31 2.95
N LEU A 67 -7.76 12.19 2.11
CA LEU A 67 -8.28 12.41 0.76
C LEU A 67 -7.91 11.26 -0.19
N LEU A 68 -6.71 10.70 -0.05
CA LEU A 68 -6.24 9.54 -0.79
C LEU A 68 -7.00 8.27 -0.39
N ILE A 69 -7.30 8.08 0.89
CA ILE A 69 -8.20 7.04 1.40
C ILE A 69 -9.58 7.15 0.73
N LYS A 70 -10.00 8.37 0.35
CA LYS A 70 -11.26 8.61 -0.37
C LYS A 70 -11.15 8.53 -1.90
N CYS A 71 -9.95 8.43 -2.48
CA CYS A 71 -9.71 8.51 -3.93
C CYS A 71 -9.02 7.28 -4.54
N ASP A 72 -8.17 6.60 -3.78
CA ASP A 72 -7.30 5.51 -4.26
C ASP A 72 -7.78 4.12 -3.82
N THR A 73 -8.95 4.02 -3.17
CA THR A 73 -9.32 2.78 -2.49
C THR A 73 -9.72 1.64 -3.42
N TRP A 74 -10.09 1.86 -4.68
CA TRP A 74 -10.72 0.76 -5.43
C TRP A 74 -10.11 0.42 -6.79
N SER A 75 -9.68 -0.83 -6.84
CA SER A 75 -9.75 -1.67 -8.02
C SER A 75 -10.67 -2.86 -7.70
N TYR A 76 -11.22 -3.48 -8.74
CA TYR A 76 -12.01 -4.71 -8.61
C TYR A 76 -11.28 -5.81 -7.82
N THR A 77 -9.94 -5.86 -7.93
CA THR A 77 -9.09 -6.73 -7.13
C THR A 77 -8.35 -5.97 -6.03
N ILE A 78 -7.81 -6.70 -5.07
CA ILE A 78 -7.00 -6.14 -3.98
C ILE A 78 -5.77 -5.39 -4.50
N MET A 79 -5.29 -5.76 -5.69
CA MET A 79 -3.99 -5.34 -6.22
C MET A 79 -4.06 -4.35 -7.39
N GLY A 80 -5.23 -4.07 -7.96
CA GLY A 80 -5.32 -3.22 -9.16
C GLY A 80 -5.39 -1.71 -8.91
N ASN A 81 -5.11 -1.22 -7.69
CA ASN A 81 -5.01 0.22 -7.43
C ASN A 81 -3.56 0.63 -7.15
N ARG A 82 -3.22 1.90 -7.42
CA ARG A 82 -1.85 2.41 -7.29
C ARG A 82 -1.31 2.28 -5.87
N ARG A 83 -2.17 2.42 -4.86
CA ARG A 83 -1.78 2.30 -3.45
C ARG A 83 -1.39 0.86 -3.12
N ALA A 84 -2.10 -0.13 -3.63
CA ALA A 84 -1.77 -1.54 -3.49
C ALA A 84 -0.42 -1.85 -4.15
N GLY A 85 -0.18 -1.32 -5.36
CA GLY A 85 1.12 -1.42 -6.02
C GLY A 85 2.27 -0.81 -5.21
N TRP A 86 2.05 0.35 -4.60
CA TRP A 86 3.02 0.99 -3.71
C TRP A 86 3.28 0.13 -2.46
N LEU A 87 2.22 -0.34 -1.79
CA LEU A 87 2.33 -1.21 -0.61
C LEU A 87 3.12 -2.49 -0.95
N TRP A 88 2.80 -3.09 -2.10
CA TRP A 88 3.49 -4.27 -2.61
C TRP A 88 4.98 -4.03 -2.83
N SER A 89 5.34 -2.93 -3.50
CA SER A 89 6.74 -2.52 -3.68
C SER A 89 7.44 -2.35 -2.33
N ARG A 90 6.77 -1.77 -1.33
CA ARG A 90 7.35 -1.62 0.02
C ARG A 90 7.60 -2.96 0.72
N LEU A 91 6.70 -3.93 0.58
CA LEU A 91 6.93 -5.28 1.11
C LEU A 91 8.14 -5.93 0.44
N PHE A 92 8.30 -5.74 -0.87
CA PHE A 92 9.51 -6.16 -1.60
C PHE A 92 10.77 -5.46 -1.08
N ASP A 93 10.77 -4.14 -0.93
CA ASP A 93 11.91 -3.38 -0.40
C ASP A 93 12.35 -3.93 0.96
N ILE A 94 11.39 -4.22 1.84
CA ILE A 94 11.66 -4.77 3.18
C ILE A 94 12.29 -6.17 3.08
N MET A 95 11.75 -7.02 2.20
CA MET A 95 12.24 -8.37 1.97
C MET A 95 13.67 -8.37 1.38
N PHE A 96 13.94 -7.52 0.38
CA PHE A 96 15.24 -7.45 -0.29
C PHE A 96 16.38 -7.03 0.64
N ARG A 97 16.12 -6.29 1.71
CA ARG A 97 17.14 -5.85 2.68
C ARG A 97 17.92 -6.96 3.37
N THR A 98 17.48 -8.21 3.31
CA THR A 98 18.20 -9.35 3.90
C THR A 98 18.79 -10.29 2.87
N LEU A 99 18.52 -10.09 1.59
CA LEU A 99 19.17 -10.85 0.53
C LEU A 99 20.57 -10.29 0.35
N LYS A 100 21.56 -11.19 0.28
CA LYS A 100 22.92 -10.80 -0.03
C LYS A 100 23.07 -10.62 -1.54
N ASP A 101 24.03 -9.78 -1.94
CA ASP A 101 24.32 -9.54 -3.36
C ASP A 101 24.65 -10.87 -4.06
N GLU A 102 25.38 -11.78 -3.41
CA GLU A 102 25.71 -13.08 -4.00
C GLU A 102 24.48 -14.00 -4.18
N GLU A 103 23.43 -13.84 -3.37
CA GLU A 103 22.15 -14.55 -3.55
C GLU A 103 21.38 -13.97 -4.75
N ILE A 104 21.51 -12.68 -5.02
CA ILE A 104 20.82 -11.98 -6.10
C ILE A 104 21.53 -12.22 -7.44
N ASP A 105 22.86 -12.13 -7.46
CA ASP A 105 23.69 -12.27 -8.66
C ASP A 105 23.57 -13.65 -9.32
N GLN A 106 23.23 -14.69 -8.55
CA GLN A 106 22.95 -16.04 -9.06
C GLN A 106 21.69 -16.10 -9.94
N TYR A 107 20.81 -15.09 -9.86
CA TYR A 107 19.48 -15.11 -10.49
C TYR A 107 19.16 -13.77 -11.18
N PRO A 108 19.89 -13.40 -12.25
CA PRO A 108 19.81 -12.07 -12.87
C PRO A 108 18.43 -11.74 -13.48
N HIS A 109 17.58 -12.74 -13.69
CA HIS A 109 16.26 -12.56 -14.30
C HIS A 109 15.10 -12.73 -13.30
N LYS A 110 15.22 -13.66 -12.35
CA LYS A 110 14.14 -13.99 -11.41
C LYS A 110 14.64 -14.82 -10.24
N LEU A 111 14.40 -14.35 -9.03
CA LEU A 111 14.65 -15.12 -7.81
C LEU A 111 13.75 -16.36 -7.72
N PRO A 112 14.28 -17.52 -7.28
CA PRO A 112 13.46 -18.68 -6.99
C PRO A 112 12.45 -18.38 -5.88
N ASP A 113 11.22 -18.88 -6.03
CA ASP A 113 10.18 -18.63 -5.04
C ASP A 113 10.53 -19.14 -3.63
N GLY A 114 11.38 -20.18 -3.53
CA GLY A 114 11.90 -20.68 -2.25
C GLY A 114 12.79 -19.64 -1.55
N LEU A 115 13.69 -19.00 -2.30
CA LEU A 115 14.55 -17.93 -1.78
C LEU A 115 13.72 -16.70 -1.38
N ILE A 116 12.70 -16.36 -2.17
CA ILE A 116 11.75 -15.30 -1.84
C ILE A 116 11.03 -15.62 -0.52
N LYS A 117 10.49 -16.84 -0.37
CA LYS A 117 9.85 -17.27 0.87
C LYS A 117 10.80 -17.14 2.07
N GLU A 118 12.04 -17.60 1.94
CA GLU A 118 13.03 -17.48 3.02
C GLU A 118 13.33 -16.02 3.38
N ALA A 119 13.45 -15.13 2.40
CA ALA A 119 13.64 -13.70 2.64
C ALA A 119 12.42 -13.06 3.33
N ILE A 120 11.21 -13.49 2.99
CA ILE A 120 9.98 -13.08 3.66
C ILE A 120 10.00 -13.54 5.13
N GLU A 121 10.36 -14.80 5.40
CA GLU A 121 10.44 -15.30 6.78
C GLU A 121 11.48 -14.55 7.62
N ARG A 122 12.67 -14.29 7.04
CA ARG A 122 13.73 -13.49 7.68
C ARG A 122 13.23 -12.10 8.10
N ASN A 123 12.33 -11.50 7.31
CA ASN A 123 11.77 -10.17 7.56
C ASN A 123 10.35 -10.16 8.13
N TYR A 124 9.79 -11.31 8.51
CA TYR A 124 8.36 -11.41 8.83
C TYR A 124 7.91 -10.36 9.85
N LYS A 125 8.66 -10.19 10.94
CA LYS A 125 8.36 -9.18 11.97
C LYS A 125 8.35 -7.76 11.40
N ARG A 126 9.29 -7.42 10.51
CA ARG A 126 9.39 -6.09 9.87
C ARG A 126 8.24 -5.84 8.91
N LEU A 127 7.85 -6.86 8.13
CA LEU A 127 6.69 -6.79 7.24
C LEU A 127 5.40 -6.53 8.03
N VAL A 128 5.18 -7.31 9.11
CA VAL A 128 4.01 -7.11 9.99
C VAL A 128 4.05 -5.75 10.67
N CYS A 129 5.21 -5.30 11.17
CA CYS A 129 5.35 -3.96 11.75
C CYS A 129 5.05 -2.84 10.73
N PHE A 130 5.53 -2.98 9.49
CA PHE A 130 5.20 -2.04 8.41
C PHE A 130 3.70 -2.00 8.16
N THR A 131 3.05 -3.15 7.99
CA THR A 131 1.60 -3.23 7.81
C THR A 131 0.83 -2.62 8.98
N ASN A 132 1.22 -2.92 10.22
CA ASN A 132 0.60 -2.35 11.42
C ASN A 132 0.77 -0.83 11.52
N SER A 133 1.83 -0.26 10.95
CA SER A 133 2.07 1.20 10.92
C SER A 133 1.25 1.92 9.85
N GLN A 134 0.59 1.19 8.95
CA GLN A 134 -0.28 1.79 7.94
C GLN A 134 -1.67 2.03 8.52
N ILE A 135 -2.22 3.22 8.27
CA ILE A 135 -3.61 3.56 8.59
C ILE A 135 -4.58 2.73 7.73
N SER A 136 -4.16 2.36 6.52
CA SER A 136 -5.02 1.72 5.53
C SER A 136 -5.18 0.22 5.75
N ARG A 137 -6.44 -0.24 5.80
CA ARG A 137 -6.85 -1.66 5.83
C ARG A 137 -6.30 -2.45 4.64
N LEU A 138 -6.14 -1.79 3.49
CA LEU A 138 -5.54 -2.33 2.27
C LEU A 138 -4.14 -2.90 2.53
N ALA A 139 -3.38 -2.36 3.49
CA ALA A 139 -2.06 -2.88 3.84
C ALA A 139 -2.10 -4.34 4.32
N TYR A 140 -3.15 -4.73 5.06
CA TYR A 140 -3.33 -6.13 5.47
C TYR A 140 -3.76 -7.01 4.30
N GLN A 141 -4.62 -6.50 3.41
CA GLN A 141 -5.02 -7.23 2.21
C GLN A 141 -3.81 -7.48 1.29
N VAL A 142 -2.96 -6.48 1.08
CA VAL A 142 -1.73 -6.61 0.28
C VAL A 142 -0.70 -7.52 0.96
N LEU A 143 -0.52 -7.41 2.28
CA LEU A 143 0.34 -8.31 3.04
C LEU A 143 -0.12 -9.76 2.89
N GLU A 144 -1.43 -10.00 2.94
CA GLU A 144 -1.98 -11.34 2.75
C GLU A 144 -1.62 -11.91 1.38
N VAL A 145 -1.88 -11.14 0.31
CA VAL A 145 -1.59 -11.59 -1.06
C VAL A 145 -0.12 -11.92 -1.19
N PHE A 146 0.73 -11.10 -0.57
CA PHE A 146 2.16 -11.27 -0.55
C PHE A 146 2.58 -12.57 0.16
N LEU A 147 2.06 -12.84 1.37
CA LEU A 147 2.38 -14.06 2.11
C LEU A 147 1.87 -15.32 1.38
N MET A 148 0.63 -15.30 0.90
CA MET A 148 0.00 -16.45 0.25
C MET A 148 0.61 -16.78 -1.11
N LYS A 149 1.00 -15.77 -1.90
CA LYS A 149 1.67 -15.96 -3.19
C LYS A 149 2.97 -16.76 -3.06
N TYR A 150 3.71 -16.54 -1.97
CA TYR A 150 5.00 -17.18 -1.73
C TYR A 150 4.94 -18.36 -0.76
N GLY A 151 3.77 -18.69 -0.22
CA GLY A 151 3.61 -19.77 0.75
C GLY A 151 4.35 -19.48 2.07
N ALA A 152 4.48 -18.20 2.43
CA ALA A 152 5.13 -17.77 3.66
C ALA A 152 4.21 -17.96 4.88
N ARG A 153 4.79 -18.05 6.06
CA ARG A 153 4.11 -18.14 7.34
C ARG A 153 3.12 -17.00 7.50
N MET A 154 1.97 -17.35 8.04
CA MET A 154 0.95 -16.40 8.46
C MET A 154 0.53 -16.79 9.87
N THR A 155 1.01 -16.03 10.84
CA THR A 155 0.66 -16.25 12.25
C THR A 155 -0.83 -16.03 12.47
N GLU A 156 -1.39 -16.71 13.47
CA GLU A 156 -2.83 -16.64 13.76
C GLU A 156 -3.29 -15.20 14.06
N ASP A 157 -2.46 -14.41 14.73
CA ASP A 157 -2.77 -12.99 14.99
C ASP A 157 -2.85 -12.17 13.70
N VAL A 158 -1.95 -12.41 12.75
CA VAL A 158 -1.96 -11.74 11.44
C VAL A 158 -3.17 -12.20 10.63
N ARG A 159 -3.48 -13.50 10.64
CA ARG A 159 -4.68 -14.07 10.00
C ARG A 159 -5.95 -13.42 10.52
N LYS A 160 -6.11 -13.30 11.85
CA LYS A 160 -7.27 -12.66 12.48
C LYS A 160 -7.40 -11.20 12.05
N ARG A 161 -6.32 -10.44 12.07
CA ARG A 161 -6.33 -9.03 11.63
C ARG A 161 -6.67 -8.90 10.16
N ILE A 162 -6.14 -9.74 9.29
CA ILE A 162 -6.50 -9.75 7.87
C ILE A 162 -8.01 -9.97 7.70
N LEU A 163 -8.56 -10.98 8.39
CA LEU A 163 -10.00 -11.27 8.35
C LEU A 163 -10.86 -10.16 8.96
N GLU A 164 -10.35 -9.43 9.94
CA GLU A 164 -11.02 -8.26 10.49
C GLU A 164 -11.07 -7.13 9.46
N PHE A 165 -9.92 -6.76 8.89
CA PHE A 165 -9.76 -5.67 7.93
C PHE A 165 -10.22 -5.97 6.49
N SER A 166 -10.80 -7.14 6.26
CA SER A 166 -11.35 -7.55 4.98
C SER A 166 -12.82 -7.92 5.09
N SER A 167 -13.55 -7.34 6.05
CA SER A 167 -15.00 -7.53 6.21
C SER A 167 -15.78 -6.77 5.12
N TRP A 168 -16.96 -7.26 4.74
CA TRP A 168 -17.74 -6.63 3.66
C TRP A 168 -18.35 -5.31 4.12
N GLU A 169 -18.81 -5.28 5.36
CA GLU A 169 -19.42 -4.15 6.03
C GLU A 169 -18.52 -2.90 5.98
N ASP A 170 -17.21 -3.14 6.02
CA ASP A 170 -16.15 -2.15 5.93
C ASP A 170 -15.91 -1.59 4.51
N GLU A 171 -16.32 -2.33 3.48
CA GLU A 171 -16.05 -2.06 2.05
C GLU A 171 -17.31 -1.56 1.31
N GLU A 172 -18.48 -1.87 1.86
CA GLU A 172 -19.80 -1.68 1.24
C GLU A 172 -20.00 -0.24 0.76
N GLU A 173 -19.80 0.77 1.62
CA GLU A 173 -20.06 2.17 1.26
C GLU A 173 -19.04 2.81 0.30
N GLN A 174 -18.01 2.06 -0.13
CA GLN A 174 -16.89 2.68 -0.83
C GLN A 174 -17.01 2.65 -2.36
N LEU A 175 -17.93 1.86 -2.91
CA LEU A 175 -18.15 1.73 -4.35
C LEU A 175 -19.46 2.41 -4.77
N ILE A 176 -19.44 3.13 -5.89
CA ILE A 176 -20.57 3.97 -6.35
C ILE A 176 -21.60 3.14 -7.13
N TYR A 177 -21.13 2.18 -7.92
CA TYR A 177 -21.99 1.42 -8.82
C TYR A 177 -22.32 0.03 -8.26
N LYS A 178 -23.60 -0.35 -8.29
CA LYS A 178 -24.11 -1.62 -7.75
C LYS A 178 -23.43 -2.87 -8.33
N ARG A 179 -23.09 -2.87 -9.62
CA ARG A 179 -22.40 -4.01 -10.23
C ARG A 179 -21.00 -4.21 -9.63
N GLU A 180 -20.30 -3.12 -9.33
CA GLU A 180 -18.96 -3.17 -8.74
C GLU A 180 -19.01 -3.68 -7.30
N TRP A 181 -20.08 -3.34 -6.56
CA TRP A 181 -20.35 -3.94 -5.26
C TRP A 181 -20.43 -5.46 -5.33
N GLU A 182 -21.27 -5.98 -6.24
CA GLU A 182 -21.51 -7.42 -6.36
C GLU A 182 -20.21 -8.16 -6.71
N GLU A 183 -19.44 -7.63 -7.65
CA GLU A 183 -18.13 -8.19 -8.02
C GLU A 183 -17.12 -8.11 -6.86
N ARG A 184 -16.96 -6.94 -6.23
CA ARG A 184 -16.04 -6.77 -5.09
C ARG A 184 -16.41 -7.67 -3.92
N LYS A 185 -17.70 -7.81 -3.63
CA LYS A 185 -18.22 -8.70 -2.60
C LYS A 185 -17.80 -10.14 -2.87
N LEU A 186 -17.99 -10.64 -4.09
CA LEU A 186 -17.56 -11.98 -4.49
C LEU A 186 -16.04 -12.17 -4.32
N TYR A 187 -15.23 -11.22 -4.78
CA TYR A 187 -13.76 -11.27 -4.61
C TYR A 187 -13.35 -11.29 -3.14
N LEU A 188 -13.99 -10.45 -2.32
CA LEU A 188 -13.68 -10.36 -0.90
C LEU A 188 -14.07 -11.65 -0.17
N PHE A 189 -15.20 -12.26 -0.51
CA PHE A 189 -15.59 -13.57 0.03
C PHE A 189 -14.60 -14.67 -0.35
N ASP A 190 -14.21 -14.77 -1.63
CA ASP A 190 -13.20 -15.74 -2.09
C ASP A 190 -11.85 -15.51 -1.39
N PHE A 191 -11.41 -14.27 -1.30
CA PHE A 191 -10.21 -13.87 -0.55
C PHE A 191 -10.27 -14.35 0.90
N ARG A 192 -11.34 -14.02 1.64
CA ARG A 192 -11.51 -14.43 3.04
C ARG A 192 -11.51 -15.95 3.19
N GLU A 193 -12.14 -16.67 2.28
CA GLU A 193 -12.14 -18.14 2.30
C GLU A 193 -10.75 -18.72 2.06
N LYS A 194 -9.95 -18.12 1.17
CA LYS A 194 -8.54 -18.46 0.99
C LYS A 194 -7.72 -18.19 2.24
N VAL A 195 -7.90 -17.04 2.90
CA VAL A 195 -7.26 -16.73 4.19
C VAL A 195 -7.57 -17.81 5.22
N LYS A 196 -8.83 -18.20 5.38
CA LYS A 196 -9.23 -19.21 6.38
C LYS A 196 -8.61 -20.59 6.10
N LYS A 197 -8.54 -20.97 4.82
CA LYS A 197 -8.03 -22.28 4.39
C LYS A 197 -6.52 -22.31 4.18
N TYR A 198 -5.86 -21.15 4.26
CA TYR A 198 -4.44 -20.99 3.99
C TYR A 198 -3.59 -21.89 4.88
N LYS A 199 -2.70 -22.66 4.25
CA LYS A 199 -1.70 -23.53 4.89
C LYS A 199 -0.30 -23.01 4.58
N GLU A 200 0.49 -22.81 5.62
CA GLU A 200 1.89 -22.39 5.49
C GLU A 200 2.68 -23.35 4.58
N GLY A 201 3.54 -22.79 3.74
CA GLY A 201 4.31 -23.53 2.75
C GLY A 201 3.57 -23.87 1.46
N VAL A 202 2.24 -23.70 1.41
CA VAL A 202 1.43 -23.94 0.21
C VAL A 202 1.09 -22.61 -0.44
N LYS A 203 1.62 -22.37 -1.64
CA LYS A 203 1.27 -21.19 -2.42
C LYS A 203 -0.22 -21.21 -2.75
N THR A 204 -0.87 -20.08 -2.54
CA THR A 204 -2.28 -19.89 -2.87
C THR A 204 -2.39 -18.78 -3.88
N THR A 205 -3.04 -19.07 -5.01
CA THR A 205 -3.25 -18.09 -6.07
C THR A 205 -4.33 -17.10 -5.65
N VAL A 206 -3.95 -15.84 -5.50
CA VAL A 206 -4.89 -14.72 -5.39
C VAL A 206 -4.89 -13.97 -6.71
N PRO A 207 -6.05 -13.67 -7.31
CA PRO A 207 -6.12 -12.82 -8.49
C PRO A 207 -5.51 -11.45 -8.18
N ILE A 208 -4.37 -11.16 -8.81
CA ILE A 208 -3.65 -9.88 -8.66
C ILE A 208 -4.21 -8.85 -9.65
N GLU A 209 -4.76 -9.32 -10.77
CA GLU A 209 -5.12 -8.47 -11.91
C GLU A 209 -6.58 -8.11 -11.86
N SER A 210 -6.90 -6.83 -12.07
CA SER A 210 -8.29 -6.41 -12.19
C SER A 210 -8.92 -7.01 -13.45
N ILE A 211 -10.26 -7.15 -13.46
CA ILE A 211 -11.00 -7.54 -14.67
C ILE A 211 -10.63 -6.59 -15.83
N ASN A 212 -10.39 -5.31 -15.54
CA ASN A 212 -9.96 -4.37 -16.57
C ASN A 212 -8.54 -4.64 -17.07
N ASP A 213 -7.59 -5.07 -16.23
CA ASP A 213 -6.24 -5.45 -16.68
C ASP A 213 -6.25 -6.72 -17.54
N VAL A 214 -7.17 -7.64 -17.25
CA VAL A 214 -7.45 -8.79 -18.09
C VAL A 214 -8.06 -8.31 -19.41
N MET A 215 -9.12 -7.51 -19.36
CA MET A 215 -9.82 -6.99 -20.54
C MET A 215 -8.97 -6.09 -21.43
N ASP A 216 -8.14 -5.21 -20.87
CA ASP A 216 -7.27 -4.31 -21.63
C ASP A 216 -6.15 -5.08 -22.35
N ARG A 217 -5.66 -6.19 -21.79
CA ARG A 217 -4.78 -7.11 -22.52
C ARG A 217 -5.47 -7.90 -23.62
N TYR A 218 -6.79 -8.08 -23.53
CA TYR A 218 -7.59 -8.73 -24.58
C TYR A 218 -8.18 -7.74 -25.60
N LYS A 219 -8.25 -6.44 -25.30
CA LYS A 219 -8.69 -5.40 -26.25
C LYS A 219 -7.78 -5.29 -27.47
N ASP A 220 -6.48 -5.59 -27.31
CA ASP A 220 -5.54 -5.65 -28.43
C ASP A 220 -5.71 -6.94 -29.28
N ASN A 221 -6.53 -7.90 -28.84
CA ASN A 221 -6.59 -9.24 -29.42
C ASN A 221 -7.99 -9.81 -29.75
N PHE A 222 -9.10 -9.07 -29.62
CA PHE A 222 -10.38 -9.23 -30.33
C PHE A 222 -11.52 -8.54 -29.54
N PHE A 223 -12.58 -8.11 -30.25
CA PHE A 223 -13.87 -7.71 -29.67
C PHE A 223 -14.44 -8.85 -28.81
N PHE A 224 -14.23 -8.80 -27.49
CA PHE A 224 -14.89 -9.68 -26.54
C PHE A 224 -16.04 -8.93 -25.86
N GLU A 225 -17.27 -9.42 -26.05
CA GLU A 225 -18.39 -9.05 -25.19
C GLU A 225 -18.14 -9.58 -23.77
N ARG A 226 -18.41 -8.71 -22.78
CA ARG A 226 -18.13 -8.86 -21.34
C ARG A 226 -18.72 -10.12 -20.67
N ASP A 227 -19.56 -10.89 -21.37
CA ASP A 227 -20.39 -11.96 -20.82
C ASP A 227 -19.73 -13.36 -20.85
N SER A 228 -18.47 -13.47 -21.28
CA SER A 228 -17.82 -14.78 -21.53
C SER A 228 -16.72 -15.20 -20.55
N ILE A 229 -16.42 -14.41 -19.51
CA ILE A 229 -15.42 -14.83 -18.50
C ILE A 229 -16.06 -15.78 -17.49
N ASN A 230 -15.99 -17.07 -17.81
CA ASN A 230 -16.36 -18.17 -16.93
C ASN A 230 -15.28 -18.35 -15.85
N TYR A 231 -15.39 -17.64 -14.74
CA TYR A 231 -14.65 -17.97 -13.53
C TYR A 231 -15.13 -19.35 -13.08
N GLY A 232 -14.24 -20.34 -13.03
CA GLY A 232 -14.53 -21.72 -12.63
C GLY A 232 -14.99 -21.88 -11.17
N ILE A 233 -15.99 -21.12 -10.74
CA ILE A 233 -16.76 -21.27 -9.53
C ILE A 233 -17.79 -22.37 -9.84
N LYS A 234 -17.51 -23.59 -9.41
CA LYS A 234 -18.57 -24.61 -9.32
C LYS A 234 -19.54 -24.14 -8.24
N ILE A 235 -20.76 -23.82 -8.65
CA ILE A 235 -21.94 -23.69 -7.78
C ILE A 235 -22.28 -25.06 -7.20
#